data_AF-A0A1M5KYZ2-F1
#
_entry.id   AF-A0A1M5KYZ2-F1
#
_cell.length_a   1.000
_cell.length_b   1.000
_cell.length_c   1.000
_cell.angle_alpha   90.00
_cell.angle_beta   90.00
_cell.angle_gamma   90.00
#
_symmetry.space_group_name_H-M   'P 1'
#
loop_
_entity.id
_entity.type
_entity.pdbx_description
1 polymer ?
#
loop_
_entity_poly.entity_id
_entity_poly.type
_entity_poly.pdbx_seq_one_letter_code
_entity_poly.pdbx_strand_id
1 'polypeptide(L)'
;MRLCGTAIAILLVFGTTSAFAAPIERAADSAECKGIIARLLEATDESFDHYSPSGEDVFFRNPKSVLSCTGHRHAGISLTWDEGGFPPNEWFGLLAKAGKAVTGADLTKLESASRQCYRSALKDRTELADMEIPNAKIECQDFTPDGGGLNISIWMNDALSVSPVLNER
;
A
#
# COMPACT_ATOMS: atom_id res chain seq x y z
N MET A 1 -80.09 -24.30 18.82
CA MET A 1 -79.01 -24.62 19.78
C MET A 1 -77.96 -25.44 19.03
N ARG A 2 -76.67 -25.06 19.13
CA ARG A 2 -75.45 -25.62 18.48
C ARG A 2 -75.20 -25.17 17.03
N LEU A 3 -73.99 -24.83 16.60
CA LEU A 3 -72.79 -24.17 17.16
C LEU A 3 -71.93 -23.91 15.92
N CYS A 4 -71.60 -22.64 15.65
CA CYS A 4 -70.79 -22.21 14.52
C CYS A 4 -69.30 -22.41 14.88
N GLY A 5 -68.53 -23.09 14.03
CA GLY A 5 -67.10 -23.34 14.26
C GLY A 5 -66.30 -23.08 13.00
N THR A 6 -65.84 -21.85 12.81
CA THR A 6 -64.89 -21.46 11.76
C THR A 6 -63.47 -21.61 12.26
N ALA A 7 -62.71 -22.51 11.64
CA ALA A 7 -61.27 -22.64 11.83
C ALA A 7 -60.53 -21.59 11.00
N ILE A 8 -59.70 -20.76 11.64
CA ILE A 8 -58.80 -19.81 11.00
C ILE A 8 -57.47 -20.51 10.75
N ALA A 9 -57.13 -20.77 9.48
CA ALA A 9 -55.82 -21.26 9.09
C ALA A 9 -54.86 -20.06 8.93
N ILE A 10 -53.89 -19.96 9.84
CA ILE A 10 -52.81 -18.96 9.76
C ILE A 10 -51.71 -19.52 8.85
N LEU A 11 -51.59 -18.97 7.63
CA LEU A 11 -50.45 -19.21 6.75
C LEU A 11 -49.24 -18.42 7.27
N LEU A 12 -48.24 -19.12 7.83
CA LEU A 12 -46.92 -18.57 8.10
C LEU A 12 -46.10 -18.59 6.81
N VAL A 13 -45.99 -17.43 6.17
CA VAL A 13 -45.08 -17.22 5.04
C VAL A 13 -43.68 -16.97 5.61
N PHE A 14 -42.83 -18.00 5.62
CA PHE A 14 -41.40 -17.85 5.89
C PHE A 14 -40.76 -17.16 4.67
N GLY A 15 -40.58 -15.84 4.75
CA GLY A 15 -39.81 -15.09 3.77
C GLY A 15 -38.33 -15.49 3.86
N THR A 16 -37.84 -16.21 2.86
CA THR A 16 -36.41 -16.44 2.65
C THR A 16 -35.79 -15.12 2.20
N THR A 17 -35.21 -14.35 3.12
CA THR A 17 -34.31 -13.25 2.74
C THR A 17 -33.04 -13.86 2.18
N SER A 18 -32.93 -13.90 0.85
CA SER A 18 -31.66 -14.14 0.16
C SER A 18 -30.67 -13.05 0.60
N ALA A 19 -29.78 -13.39 1.53
CA ALA A 19 -28.63 -12.57 1.84
C ALA A 19 -27.70 -12.61 0.62
N PHE A 20 -27.83 -11.64 -0.28
CA PHE A 20 -26.80 -11.36 -1.25
C PHE A 20 -25.58 -10.88 -0.47
N ALA A 21 -24.57 -11.73 -0.36
CA ALA A 21 -23.25 -11.28 0.07
C ALA A 21 -22.82 -10.22 -0.95
N ALA A 22 -22.69 -8.96 -0.49
CA ALA A 22 -22.08 -7.92 -1.31
C ALA A 22 -20.69 -8.41 -1.76
N PRO A 23 -20.27 -8.14 -3.00
CA PRO A 23 -18.91 -8.44 -3.43
C PRO A 23 -17.94 -7.85 -2.41
N ILE A 24 -16.99 -8.65 -1.92
CA ILE A 24 -15.89 -8.14 -1.11
C ILE A 24 -15.07 -7.26 -2.04
N GLU A 25 -15.20 -5.94 -1.88
CA GLU A 25 -14.41 -4.97 -2.63
C GLU A 25 -12.94 -5.15 -2.24
N ARG A 26 -12.08 -5.34 -3.24
CA ARG A 26 -10.63 -5.47 -3.00
C ARG A 26 -10.08 -4.12 -2.57
N ALA A 27 -9.16 -4.11 -1.61
CA ALA A 27 -8.56 -2.86 -1.14
C ALA A 27 -7.82 -2.11 -2.28
N ALA A 28 -7.17 -2.85 -3.18
CA ALA A 28 -6.57 -2.30 -4.39
C ALA A 28 -7.58 -1.73 -5.40
N ASP A 29 -8.86 -2.13 -5.32
CA ASP A 29 -9.93 -1.61 -6.16
C ASP A 29 -10.52 -0.28 -5.65
N SER A 30 -10.15 0.15 -4.45
CA SER A 30 -10.61 1.42 -3.87
C SER A 30 -10.22 2.61 -4.75
N ALA A 31 -11.06 3.65 -4.76
CA ALA A 31 -10.78 4.89 -5.50
C ALA A 31 -9.45 5.54 -5.10
N GLU A 32 -9.08 5.40 -3.83
CA GLU A 32 -7.83 5.90 -3.29
C GLU A 32 -6.62 5.16 -3.86
N CYS A 33 -6.60 3.81 -3.79
CA CYS A 33 -5.51 3.02 -4.34
C CYS A 33 -5.39 3.24 -5.86
N LYS A 34 -6.52 3.32 -6.59
CA LYS A 34 -6.54 3.68 -8.02
C LYS A 34 -5.93 5.05 -8.30
N GLY A 35 -6.16 6.02 -7.42
CA GLY A 35 -5.50 7.33 -7.48
C GLY A 35 -3.99 7.23 -7.28
N ILE A 36 -3.52 6.42 -6.33
CA ILE A 36 -2.08 6.17 -6.12
C ILE A 36 -1.45 5.49 -7.33
N ILE A 37 -2.09 4.45 -7.88
CA ILE A 37 -1.64 3.74 -9.09
C ILE A 37 -1.48 4.73 -10.24
N ALA A 38 -2.47 5.60 -10.49
CA ALA A 38 -2.38 6.60 -11.56
C ALA A 38 -1.19 7.55 -11.37
N ARG A 39 -0.96 8.03 -10.13
CA ARG A 39 0.20 8.90 -9.82
C ARG A 39 1.53 8.18 -9.96
N LEU A 40 1.60 6.89 -9.60
CA LEU A 40 2.80 6.07 -9.79
C LEU A 40 3.12 5.97 -11.28
N LEU A 41 2.19 5.51 -12.10
CA LEU A 41 2.37 5.36 -13.55
C LEU A 41 2.69 6.66 -14.28
N GLU A 42 2.31 7.82 -13.74
CA GLU A 42 2.68 9.14 -14.28
C GLU A 42 4.08 9.59 -13.82
N ALA A 43 4.43 9.34 -12.55
CA ALA A 43 5.67 9.80 -11.95
C ALA A 43 6.86 8.89 -12.27
N THR A 44 6.60 7.63 -12.61
CA THR A 44 7.58 6.60 -12.92
C THR A 44 7.29 6.02 -14.31
N ASP A 45 8.29 5.39 -14.94
CA ASP A 45 8.07 4.65 -16.19
C ASP A 45 7.48 3.24 -15.94
N GLU A 46 6.76 3.07 -14.81
CA GLU A 46 6.14 1.81 -14.44
C GLU A 46 4.97 1.45 -15.33
N SER A 47 4.78 0.15 -15.50
CA SER A 47 3.61 -0.42 -16.15
C SER A 47 2.96 -1.42 -15.21
N PHE A 48 1.64 -1.31 -15.04
CA PHE A 48 0.83 -2.28 -14.33
C PHE A 48 1.08 -3.70 -14.86
N ASP A 49 1.18 -4.66 -13.94
CA ASP A 49 1.26 -6.07 -14.26
C ASP A 49 -0.02 -6.82 -13.88
N HIS A 50 -0.24 -6.99 -12.58
CA HIS A 50 -1.37 -7.73 -12.04
C HIS A 50 -1.65 -7.32 -10.59
N TYR A 51 -2.84 -7.68 -10.09
CA TYR A 51 -3.20 -7.59 -8.67
C TYR A 51 -2.86 -8.89 -7.96
N SER A 52 -2.50 -8.82 -6.67
CA SER A 52 -2.37 -10.02 -5.85
C SER A 52 -3.71 -10.79 -5.74
N PRO A 53 -3.69 -12.11 -5.52
CA PRO A 53 -4.92 -12.87 -5.30
C PRO A 53 -5.75 -12.38 -4.10
N SER A 54 -5.12 -11.83 -3.06
CA SER A 54 -5.81 -11.20 -1.93
C SER A 54 -6.47 -9.87 -2.32
N GLY A 55 -6.01 -9.22 -3.39
CA GLY A 55 -6.51 -7.93 -3.83
C GLY A 55 -5.97 -6.75 -3.02
N GLU A 56 -4.88 -6.95 -2.29
CA GLU A 56 -4.24 -5.92 -1.46
C GLU A 56 -3.02 -5.32 -2.17
N ASP A 57 -2.36 -6.06 -3.05
CA ASP A 57 -1.13 -5.59 -3.70
C ASP A 57 -1.30 -5.42 -5.21
N VAL A 58 -0.51 -4.52 -5.77
CA VAL A 58 -0.39 -4.23 -7.19
C VAL A 58 1.06 -4.40 -7.58
N PHE A 59 1.31 -5.28 -8.54
CA PHE A 59 2.64 -5.54 -9.07
C PHE A 59 2.87 -4.71 -10.34
N PHE A 60 4.08 -4.18 -10.49
CA PHE A 60 4.54 -3.44 -11.67
C PHE A 60 5.74 -4.15 -12.32
N ARG A 61 5.93 -3.97 -13.64
CA ARG A 61 6.99 -4.68 -14.38
C ARG A 61 8.32 -3.92 -14.46
N ASN A 62 8.30 -2.59 -14.57
CA ASN A 62 9.45 -1.79 -14.95
C ASN A 62 9.54 -0.46 -14.16
N PRO A 63 10.23 -0.41 -13.02
CA PRO A 63 10.90 -1.52 -12.33
C PRO A 63 9.90 -2.48 -11.66
N LYS A 64 10.41 -3.60 -11.17
CA LYS A 64 9.65 -4.56 -10.35
C LYS A 64 9.38 -3.98 -8.97
N SER A 65 8.36 -3.15 -8.86
CA SER A 65 7.86 -2.60 -7.60
C SER A 65 6.52 -3.23 -7.22
N VAL A 66 6.19 -3.10 -5.93
CA VAL A 66 4.93 -3.59 -5.37
C VAL A 66 4.28 -2.48 -4.57
N LEU A 67 3.11 -2.02 -5.00
CA LEU A 67 2.25 -1.16 -4.19
C LEU A 67 1.37 -2.05 -3.33
N SER A 68 1.50 -1.94 -2.02
CA SER A 68 0.56 -2.54 -1.07
C SER A 68 -0.49 -1.51 -0.69
N CYS A 69 -1.77 -1.89 -0.77
CA CYS A 69 -2.96 -1.13 -0.40
C CYS A 69 -3.77 -1.98 0.58
N THR A 70 -3.43 -1.95 1.86
CA THR A 70 -4.06 -2.79 2.91
C THR A 70 -5.18 -2.07 3.67
N GLY A 71 -5.50 -0.82 3.32
CA GLY A 71 -6.64 -0.08 3.84
C GLY A 71 -6.60 1.40 3.50
N HIS A 72 -7.64 2.14 3.92
CA HIS A 72 -7.91 3.55 3.56
C HIS A 72 -6.84 4.59 3.91
N ARG A 73 -5.72 4.20 4.53
CA ARG A 73 -4.54 5.04 4.83
C ARG A 73 -3.24 4.23 5.02
N HIS A 74 -3.28 2.94 4.71
CA HIS A 74 -2.12 2.06 4.83
C HIS A 74 -1.76 1.59 3.43
N ALA A 75 -1.09 2.48 2.71
CA ALA A 75 -0.47 2.14 1.44
C ALA A 75 1.04 2.41 1.49
N GLY A 76 1.78 1.58 0.80
CA GLY A 76 3.23 1.68 0.70
C GLY A 76 3.73 1.08 -0.59
N ILE A 77 4.85 1.61 -1.08
CA ILE A 77 5.54 1.11 -2.26
C ILE A 77 6.85 0.47 -1.84
N SER A 78 7.09 -0.74 -2.32
CA SER A 78 8.33 -1.47 -2.12
C SER A 78 9.07 -1.61 -3.44
N LEU A 79 10.38 -1.39 -3.39
CA LEU A 79 11.28 -1.62 -4.52
C LEU A 79 12.44 -2.50 -4.08
N THR A 80 12.72 -3.53 -4.88
CA THR A 80 13.82 -4.45 -4.64
C THR A 80 14.99 -4.16 -5.58
N TRP A 81 16.21 -4.36 -5.08
CA TRP A 81 17.46 -4.36 -5.83
C TRP A 81 18.13 -5.72 -5.62
N ASP A 82 18.21 -6.55 -6.66
CA ASP A 82 18.72 -7.92 -6.60
C ASP A 82 20.05 -8.11 -7.36
N GLU A 83 20.65 -7.03 -7.89
CA GLU A 83 21.92 -7.09 -8.62
C GLU A 83 23.16 -7.09 -7.69
N GLY A 84 22.94 -7.04 -6.38
CA GLY A 84 23.99 -6.99 -5.36
C GLY A 84 24.69 -5.64 -5.25
N GLY A 85 25.45 -5.45 -4.18
CA GLY A 85 26.16 -4.20 -3.91
C GLY A 85 25.24 -2.99 -3.63
N PHE A 86 25.84 -1.79 -3.65
CA PHE A 86 25.11 -0.55 -3.38
C PHE A 86 24.30 -0.13 -4.63
N PRO A 87 22.96 0.06 -4.55
CA PRO A 87 22.17 0.46 -5.71
C PRO A 87 22.60 1.80 -6.30
N PRO A 88 22.53 1.99 -7.63
CA PRO A 88 22.92 3.25 -8.26
C PRO A 88 22.00 4.41 -7.85
N ASN A 89 22.45 5.65 -8.07
CA ASN A 89 21.70 6.85 -7.69
C ASN A 89 20.31 6.91 -8.35
N GLU A 90 20.21 6.45 -9.59
CA GLU A 90 18.96 6.39 -10.34
C GLU A 90 17.93 5.46 -9.70
N TRP A 91 18.36 4.37 -9.05
CA TRP A 91 17.47 3.48 -8.31
C TRP A 91 16.86 4.19 -7.10
N PHE A 92 17.66 4.92 -6.32
CA PHE A 92 17.16 5.73 -5.21
C PHE A 92 16.25 6.88 -5.68
N GLY A 93 16.57 7.51 -6.82
CA GLY A 93 15.73 8.55 -7.40
C GLY A 93 14.37 8.01 -7.85
N LEU A 94 14.32 6.81 -8.41
CA LEU A 94 13.10 6.12 -8.80
C LEU A 94 12.25 5.74 -7.59
N LEU A 95 12.86 5.13 -6.57
CA LEU A 95 12.20 4.85 -5.29
C LEU A 95 11.62 6.11 -4.66
N ALA A 96 12.35 7.23 -4.67
CA ALA A 96 11.87 8.49 -4.13
C ALA A 96 10.69 9.07 -4.92
N LYS A 97 10.69 8.98 -6.25
CA LYS A 97 9.54 9.38 -7.09
C LYS A 97 8.31 8.52 -6.77
N ALA A 98 8.49 7.22 -6.66
CA ALA A 98 7.41 6.30 -6.31
C ALA A 98 6.88 6.58 -4.89
N GLY A 99 7.77 6.74 -3.92
CA GLY A 99 7.43 7.12 -2.54
C GLY A 99 6.68 8.45 -2.46
N LYS A 100 7.03 9.43 -3.28
CA LYS A 100 6.30 10.71 -3.39
C LYS A 100 4.89 10.51 -3.93
N ALA A 101 4.71 9.67 -4.95
CA ALA A 101 3.39 9.38 -5.52
C ALA A 101 2.44 8.71 -4.52
N VAL A 102 2.99 7.90 -3.61
CA VAL A 102 2.24 7.27 -2.51
C VAL A 102 1.98 8.27 -1.39
N THR A 103 3.02 8.89 -0.84
CA THR A 103 2.97 9.62 0.45
C THR A 103 2.78 11.13 0.34
N GLY A 104 3.03 11.71 -0.83
CA GLY A 104 3.11 13.16 -1.00
C GLY A 104 4.33 13.83 -0.34
N ALA A 105 5.24 13.06 0.28
CA ALA A 105 6.42 13.61 0.94
C ALA A 105 7.39 14.32 -0.03
N ASP A 106 8.35 15.04 0.55
CA ASP A 106 9.37 15.75 -0.23
C ASP A 106 10.34 14.77 -0.90
N LEU A 107 10.61 14.99 -2.19
CA LEU A 107 11.41 14.09 -3.01
C LEU A 107 12.85 13.97 -2.49
N THR A 108 13.46 15.12 -2.17
CA THR A 108 14.86 15.17 -1.71
C THR A 108 15.01 14.50 -0.34
N LYS A 109 14.03 14.70 0.55
CA LYS A 109 14.00 14.02 1.86
C LYS A 109 13.83 12.52 1.71
N LEU A 110 12.92 12.06 0.84
CA LEU A 110 12.72 10.63 0.58
C LEU A 110 14.00 9.98 0.06
N GLU A 111 14.68 10.60 -0.91
CA GLU A 111 15.92 10.06 -1.47
C GLU A 111 17.03 10.00 -0.40
N SER A 112 17.24 11.11 0.33
CA SER A 112 18.27 11.17 1.38
C SER A 112 18.01 10.18 2.50
N ALA A 113 16.77 10.08 2.98
CA ALA A 113 16.40 9.19 4.06
C ALA A 113 16.46 7.71 3.63
N SER A 114 16.10 7.37 2.39
CA SER A 114 16.23 6.00 1.85
C SER A 114 17.69 5.55 1.80
N ARG A 115 18.60 6.43 1.34
CA ARG A 115 20.04 6.15 1.34
C ARG A 115 20.60 5.97 2.75
N GLN A 116 20.13 6.79 3.70
CA GLN A 116 20.54 6.68 5.10
C GLN A 116 20.02 5.39 5.72
N CYS A 117 18.76 5.06 5.49
CA CYS A 117 18.10 3.84 5.95
C CYS A 117 18.85 2.59 5.47
N TYR A 118 19.21 2.51 4.19
CA TYR A 118 20.06 1.43 3.67
C TYR A 118 21.42 1.33 4.38
N ARG A 119 22.12 2.47 4.55
CA ARG A 119 23.41 2.49 5.26
C ARG A 119 23.31 2.11 6.73
N SER A 120 22.14 2.33 7.35
CA SER A 120 21.86 1.89 8.71
C SER A 120 21.58 0.40 8.76
N ALA A 121 20.78 -0.14 7.83
CA ALA A 121 20.49 -1.57 7.73
C ALA A 121 21.76 -2.40 7.57
N LEU A 122 22.71 -1.95 6.73
CA LEU A 122 24.03 -2.57 6.54
C LEU A 122 24.88 -2.69 7.83
N LYS A 123 24.62 -1.84 8.83
CA LYS A 123 25.35 -1.82 10.10
C LYS A 123 24.61 -2.57 11.19
N ASP A 124 23.33 -2.85 10.99
CA ASP A 124 22.48 -3.54 11.94
C ASP A 124 22.64 -5.05 11.79
N ARG A 125 22.64 -5.78 12.92
CA ARG A 125 22.80 -7.24 12.91
C ARG A 125 21.55 -7.98 12.42
N THR A 126 20.40 -7.32 12.47
CA THR A 126 19.13 -7.83 11.95
C THR A 126 18.93 -7.48 10.49
N GLU A 127 19.82 -6.66 9.92
CA GLU A 127 19.75 -6.18 8.54
C GLU A 127 18.50 -5.33 8.26
N LEU A 128 17.90 -4.79 9.34
CA LEU A 128 16.73 -3.93 9.29
C LEU A 128 17.08 -2.53 9.80
N ALA A 129 16.49 -1.54 9.16
CA ALA A 129 16.46 -0.18 9.67
C ALA A 129 15.17 0.51 9.25
N ASP A 130 14.78 1.54 10.00
CA ASP A 130 13.70 2.43 9.61
C ASP A 130 14.10 3.90 9.78
N MET A 131 13.39 4.75 9.05
CA MET A 131 13.48 6.21 9.14
C MET A 131 12.08 6.80 9.05
N GLU A 132 11.81 7.80 9.88
CA GLU A 132 10.59 8.59 9.80
C GLU A 132 10.88 9.99 9.28
N ILE A 133 10.08 10.43 8.31
CA ILE A 133 10.06 11.81 7.83
C ILE A 133 8.59 12.28 7.78
N PRO A 134 8.32 13.58 7.66
CA PRO A 134 6.95 14.05 7.49
C PRO A 134 6.23 13.32 6.34
N ASN A 135 5.03 12.79 6.64
CA ASN A 135 4.17 11.99 5.75
C ASN A 135 4.67 10.59 5.36
N ALA A 136 5.87 10.16 5.75
CA ALA A 136 6.40 8.86 5.32
C ALA A 136 7.20 8.12 6.40
N LYS A 137 7.04 6.80 6.42
CA LYS A 137 7.93 5.86 7.09
C LYS A 137 8.69 5.07 6.03
N ILE A 138 9.99 4.95 6.19
CA ILE A 138 10.87 4.23 5.27
C ILE A 138 11.41 3.04 6.03
N GLU A 139 11.24 1.85 5.49
CA GLU A 139 11.74 0.59 6.06
C GLU A 139 12.72 -0.01 5.08
N CYS A 140 13.90 -0.38 5.56
CA CYS A 140 14.94 -1.00 4.76
C CYS A 140 15.27 -2.37 5.32
N GLN A 141 15.29 -3.34 4.43
CA GLN A 141 15.80 -4.67 4.67
C GLN A 141 16.93 -4.92 3.69
N ASP A 142 18.13 -5.14 4.23
CA ASP A 142 19.26 -5.63 3.46
C ASP A 142 19.40 -7.14 3.66
N PHE A 143 20.03 -7.85 2.72
CA PHE A 143 20.25 -9.29 2.84
C PHE A 143 21.76 -9.58 2.74
N THR A 144 22.52 -9.54 3.83
CA THR A 144 23.96 -9.90 3.96
C THR A 144 25.02 -9.29 3.00
N PRO A 145 26.29 -9.12 3.47
CA PRO A 145 27.33 -8.40 2.73
C PRO A 145 27.83 -9.05 1.42
N ASP A 146 27.64 -10.37 1.25
CA ASP A 146 28.26 -11.15 0.18
C ASP A 146 27.40 -11.32 -1.08
N GLY A 147 26.32 -10.53 -1.21
CA GLY A 147 25.61 -10.35 -2.47
C GLY A 147 24.08 -10.43 -2.40
N GLY A 148 23.47 -10.33 -1.22
CA GLY A 148 22.02 -10.32 -1.18
C GLY A 148 21.44 -8.96 -1.52
N GLY A 149 20.16 -9.01 -1.89
CA GLY A 149 19.45 -7.86 -2.38
C GLY A 149 19.16 -6.84 -1.28
N LEU A 150 18.54 -5.75 -1.71
CA LEU A 150 17.97 -4.73 -0.84
C LEU A 150 16.48 -4.63 -1.14
N ASN A 151 15.66 -4.52 -0.12
CA ASN A 151 14.28 -4.10 -0.24
C ASN A 151 14.07 -2.82 0.58
N ILE A 152 13.54 -1.77 -0.05
CA ILE A 152 13.09 -0.57 0.66
C ILE A 152 11.60 -0.38 0.42
N SER A 153 10.87 -0.20 1.51
CA SER A 153 9.45 0.11 1.52
C SER A 153 9.24 1.54 2.03
N ILE A 154 8.39 2.31 1.34
CA ILE A 154 7.99 3.66 1.75
C ILE A 154 6.49 3.64 1.98
N TRP A 155 6.10 3.84 3.24
CA TRP A 155 4.72 3.81 3.71
C TRP A 155 4.20 5.21 4.01
N MET A 156 2.90 5.42 3.80
CA MET A 156 2.21 6.60 4.34
C MET A 156 2.33 6.61 5.87
N ASN A 157 2.72 7.75 6.44
CA ASN A 157 2.78 7.93 7.88
C ASN A 157 1.91 9.13 8.30
N ASP A 158 0.69 8.80 8.75
CA ASP A 158 -0.31 9.78 9.17
C ASP A 158 0.07 10.50 10.46
N ALA A 159 0.91 9.91 11.32
CA ALA A 159 1.30 10.51 12.60
C ALA A 159 2.06 11.84 12.42
N LEU A 160 2.65 12.04 11.25
CA LEU A 160 3.39 13.25 10.89
C LEU A 160 2.72 14.05 9.75
N SER A 161 1.49 13.68 9.40
CA SER A 161 0.71 14.37 8.37
C SER A 161 0.15 15.68 8.90
N VAL A 162 0.86 16.78 8.63
CA VAL A 162 0.28 18.11 8.78
C VAL A 162 -0.80 18.25 7.72
N SER A 163 -2.06 18.04 8.11
CA SER A 163 -3.23 18.26 7.24
C SER A 163 -3.15 19.65 6.58
N PRO A 164 -3.02 19.75 5.24
CA PRO A 164 -3.08 21.05 4.57
C PRO A 164 -4.51 21.62 4.48
N VAL A 165 -5.52 20.89 4.95
CA VAL A 165 -6.93 21.12 4.55
C VAL A 165 -7.71 22.04 5.52
N LEU A 166 -7.10 22.55 6.60
CA LEU A 166 -7.82 23.39 7.57
C LEU A 166 -7.30 24.83 7.73
N ASN A 167 -6.68 25.43 6.70
CA ASN A 167 -6.32 26.85 6.77
C ASN A 167 -6.73 27.67 5.53
N GLU A 168 -7.95 27.43 5.05
CA GLU A 168 -8.66 28.37 4.17
C GLU A 168 -10.14 28.41 4.55
N ARG A 169 -10.48 29.01 5.70
CA ARG A 169 -11.71 29.78 5.94
C ARG A 169 -11.50 30.81 7.04
#